data_AF-A0A2N6C7W6-F1
#
_entry.id   AF-A0A2N6C7W6-F1
#
_cell.length_a   1.000
_cell.length_b   1.000
_cell.length_c   1.000
_cell.angle_alpha   90.00
_cell.angle_beta   90.00
_cell.angle_gamma   90.00
#
_symmetry.space_group_name_H-M   'P 1'
#
loop_
_entity.id
_entity.type
_entity.pdbx_description
1 polymer ?
#
loop_
_entity_poly.entity_id
_entity_poly.type
_entity_poly.pdbx_seq_one_letter_code
_entity_poly.pdbx_strand_id
1 'polypeptide(L)'
;MDLTLIFHIFSTIGFGLALLLAFRIQKNLLGHPSRIFLSLFLLIYFLVGVSNVLKQGGVTNYFDRFEYFAEILFPPAFLFFIFPIFSLYIFSIYMKQDFEKRMEIEQSLIESEKKFRNLSEEIADGVAVIIDGKIKWVNKIFPKIFGFEYDELLDKNIDSLMQQVPLPLHENPVPQNNTADNQSETRYETTGFLKD
;
A
#
# COMPACT_ATOMS: atom_id res chain seq x y z
N MET A 1 -17.34 38.77 -45.18
CA MET A 1 -16.26 38.32 -44.27
C MET A 1 -16.45 36.84 -44.10
N ASP A 2 -15.43 36.04 -44.44
CA ASP A 2 -15.54 34.58 -44.42
C ASP A 2 -15.69 34.10 -42.96
N LEU A 3 -16.66 33.23 -42.69
CA LEU A 3 -16.98 32.80 -41.32
C LEU A 3 -15.79 32.08 -40.65
N THR A 4 -14.98 31.42 -41.48
CA THR A 4 -13.70 30.79 -41.13
C THR A 4 -12.68 31.80 -40.61
N LEU A 5 -12.46 32.92 -41.32
CA LEU A 5 -11.53 33.98 -40.91
C LEU A 5 -11.89 34.55 -39.55
N ILE A 6 -13.19 34.78 -39.31
CA ILE A 6 -13.69 35.24 -38.01
C ILE A 6 -13.30 34.26 -36.91
N PHE A 7 -13.56 32.97 -37.13
CA PHE A 7 -13.22 31.91 -36.17
C PHE A 7 -11.73 31.87 -35.84
N HIS A 8 -10.84 31.95 -36.85
CA HIS A 8 -9.40 31.95 -36.62
C HIS A 8 -8.91 33.20 -35.88
N ILE A 9 -9.50 34.37 -36.14
CA ILE A 9 -9.18 35.59 -35.38
C ILE A 9 -9.56 35.42 -33.90
N PHE A 10 -10.78 34.94 -33.62
CA PHE A 10 -11.24 34.72 -32.25
C PHE A 10 -10.41 33.67 -31.51
N SER A 11 -10.09 32.54 -32.15
CA SER A 11 -9.27 31.50 -31.52
C SER A 11 -7.84 31.98 -31.23
N THR A 12 -7.23 32.72 -32.16
CA THR A 12 -5.88 33.31 -31.98
C THR A 12 -5.85 34.27 -30.80
N ILE A 13 -6.84 35.17 -30.69
CA ILE A 13 -6.96 36.09 -29.56
C ILE A 13 -7.15 35.30 -28.25
N GLY A 14 -7.97 34.26 -28.27
CA GLY A 14 -8.19 33.37 -27.14
C GLY A 14 -6.91 32.69 -26.65
N PHE A 15 -6.12 32.11 -27.56
CA PHE A 15 -4.83 31.50 -27.21
C PHE A 15 -3.81 32.52 -26.70
N GLY A 16 -3.78 33.73 -27.27
CA GLY A 16 -2.92 34.82 -26.79
C GLY A 16 -3.27 35.26 -25.36
N LEU A 17 -4.56 35.42 -25.05
CA LEU A 17 -5.05 35.70 -23.70
C LEU A 17 -4.72 34.55 -22.74
N ALA A 18 -4.95 33.31 -23.14
CA ALA A 18 -4.64 32.13 -22.35
C ALA A 18 -3.12 32.05 -22.04
N LEU A 19 -2.26 32.38 -23.01
CA LEU A 19 -0.81 32.44 -22.82
C LEU A 19 -0.41 33.48 -21.76
N LEU A 20 -0.97 34.69 -21.84
CA LEU A 20 -0.74 35.74 -20.84
C LEU A 20 -1.21 35.31 -19.45
N LEU A 21 -2.37 34.65 -19.37
CA LEU A 21 -2.88 34.11 -18.11
C LEU A 21 -1.98 32.99 -17.57
N ALA A 22 -1.44 32.12 -18.44
CA ALA A 22 -0.54 31.04 -18.03
C ALA A 22 0.75 31.57 -17.37
N PHE A 23 1.28 32.70 -17.86
CA PHE A 23 2.39 33.38 -17.19
C PHE A 23 1.99 33.99 -15.84
N ARG A 24 0.75 34.45 -15.71
CA ARG A 24 0.22 35.08 -14.49
C ARG A 24 -0.29 34.07 -13.44
N ILE A 25 -0.42 32.79 -13.77
CA ILE A 25 -0.84 31.74 -12.81
C ILE A 25 0.07 31.74 -11.57
N GLN A 26 -0.55 31.78 -10.39
CA GLN A 26 0.15 31.68 -9.11
C GLN A 26 0.87 30.33 -8.97
N LYS A 27 2.05 30.33 -8.32
CA LYS A 27 2.89 29.13 -8.17
C LYS A 27 2.20 27.96 -7.45
N ASN A 28 1.17 28.24 -6.65
CA ASN A 28 0.45 27.22 -5.88
C ASN A 28 -0.58 26.44 -6.71
N LEU A 29 -0.95 26.94 -7.90
CA LEU A 29 -1.98 26.31 -8.72
C LEU A 29 -1.41 25.28 -9.71
N LEU A 30 -0.18 25.49 -10.16
CA LEU A 30 0.45 24.63 -11.17
C LEU A 30 1.97 24.58 -10.94
N GLY A 31 2.52 23.37 -10.91
CA GLY A 31 3.96 23.14 -10.72
C GLY A 31 4.81 23.80 -11.82
N HIS A 32 6.06 24.14 -11.50
CA HIS A 32 6.98 24.80 -12.43
C HIS A 32 7.11 24.11 -13.81
N PRO A 33 7.32 22.78 -13.91
CA PRO A 33 7.42 22.13 -15.21
C PRO A 33 6.10 22.16 -16.00
N SER A 34 4.97 21.97 -15.33
CA SER A 34 3.64 22.02 -15.95
C SER A 34 3.32 23.41 -16.50
N ARG A 35 3.75 24.47 -15.83
CA ARG A 35 3.61 25.86 -16.31
C ARG A 35 4.42 26.12 -17.56
N ILE A 36 5.69 25.72 -17.57
CA ILE A 36 6.55 25.86 -18.76
C ILE A 36 5.93 25.12 -19.92
N PHE A 37 5.48 23.89 -19.71
CA PHE A 37 4.86 23.06 -20.73
C PHE A 37 3.58 23.71 -21.28
N LEU A 38 2.68 24.15 -20.39
CA LEU A 38 1.44 24.83 -20.76
C LEU A 38 1.71 26.13 -21.54
N SER A 39 2.64 26.96 -21.08
CA SER A 39 3.02 28.21 -21.76
C SER A 39 3.65 27.96 -23.13
N LEU A 40 4.55 26.97 -23.24
CA LEU A 40 5.18 26.61 -24.52
C LEU A 40 4.13 26.18 -25.54
N PHE A 41 3.16 25.39 -25.08
CA PHE A 41 2.09 24.85 -25.90
C PHE A 41 1.08 25.91 -26.35
N LEU A 42 0.67 26.78 -25.43
CA LEU A 42 -0.18 27.93 -25.75
C LEU A 42 0.51 28.89 -26.72
N LEU A 43 1.83 29.05 -26.61
CA LEU A 43 2.63 29.83 -27.55
C LEU A 43 2.64 29.20 -28.95
N ILE A 44 2.82 27.87 -29.05
CA ILE A 44 2.78 27.16 -30.33
C ILE A 44 1.41 27.35 -31.00
N TYR A 45 0.30 27.19 -30.26
CA TYR A 45 -1.03 27.40 -30.83
C TYR A 45 -1.36 28.83 -31.18
N PHE A 46 -0.87 29.77 -30.39
CA PHE A 46 -0.98 31.18 -30.73
C PHE A 46 -0.30 31.46 -32.08
N LEU A 47 0.89 30.91 -32.31
CA LEU A 47 1.62 31.03 -33.58
C LEU A 47 0.87 30.36 -34.75
N VAL A 48 0.27 29.18 -34.55
CA VAL A 48 -0.59 28.52 -35.54
C VAL A 48 -1.81 29.38 -35.88
N GLY A 49 -2.44 29.97 -34.87
CA GLY A 49 -3.55 30.91 -35.06
C GLY A 49 -3.16 32.13 -35.89
N VAL A 50 -2.03 32.76 -35.56
CA VAL A 50 -1.47 33.89 -36.34
C VAL A 50 -1.19 33.48 -37.79
N SER A 51 -0.58 32.31 -38.00
CA SER A 51 -0.36 31.75 -39.34
C SER A 51 -1.65 31.64 -40.15
N ASN A 52 -2.70 31.09 -39.54
CA ASN A 52 -4.01 30.94 -40.18
C ASN A 52 -4.66 32.27 -40.58
N VAL A 53 -4.58 33.27 -39.71
CA VAL A 53 -5.10 34.62 -40.00
C VAL A 53 -4.32 35.27 -41.14
N LEU A 54 -2.99 35.12 -41.18
CA LEU A 54 -2.15 35.65 -42.27
C LEU A 54 -2.46 35.00 -43.62
N LYS A 55 -2.67 33.68 -43.63
CA LYS A 55 -3.05 32.91 -44.81
C LYS A 55 -4.40 33.36 -45.36
N GLN A 56 -5.43 33.36 -44.52
CA GLN A 56 -6.79 33.72 -44.94
C GLN A 56 -6.96 35.21 -45.23
N GLY A 57 -6.12 36.06 -44.63
CA GLY A 57 -6.00 37.47 -44.97
C GLY A 57 -5.26 37.74 -46.29
N GLY A 58 -4.76 36.70 -46.98
CA GLY A 58 -4.05 36.83 -48.26
C GLY A 58 -2.63 37.40 -48.13
N VAL A 59 -2.04 37.39 -46.93
CA VAL A 59 -0.71 37.96 -46.66
C VAL A 59 0.40 37.00 -47.08
N THR A 60 0.36 35.75 -46.61
CA THR A 60 1.37 34.73 -46.93
C THR A 60 0.90 33.32 -46.56
N ASN A 61 1.34 32.31 -47.33
CA ASN A 61 1.11 30.88 -47.06
C ASN A 61 2.38 30.15 -46.62
N TYR A 62 3.46 30.89 -46.32
CA TYR A 62 4.77 30.32 -45.99
C TYR A 62 4.73 29.35 -44.79
N PHE A 63 3.83 29.60 -43.85
CA PHE A 63 3.76 28.90 -42.56
C PHE A 63 2.84 27.67 -42.56
N ASP A 64 2.17 27.35 -43.67
CA ASP A 64 1.26 26.21 -43.78
C ASP A 64 1.91 24.88 -43.33
N ARG A 65 3.18 24.66 -43.68
CA ARG A 65 3.90 23.45 -43.27
C ARG A 65 4.05 23.31 -41.76
N PHE A 66 4.16 24.44 -41.04
CA PHE A 66 4.25 24.44 -39.57
C PHE A 66 2.89 24.16 -38.92
N GLU A 67 1.80 24.67 -39.49
CA GLU A 67 0.44 24.38 -39.04
C GLU A 67 0.14 22.88 -39.10
N TYR A 68 0.32 22.26 -40.28
CA TYR A 68 0.12 20.82 -40.46
C TYR A 68 0.99 19.99 -39.52
N PHE A 69 2.26 20.38 -39.36
CA PHE A 69 3.16 19.70 -38.44
C PHE A 69 2.69 19.81 -36.99
N ALA A 70 2.24 20.99 -36.56
CA ALA A 70 1.71 21.19 -35.23
C ALA A 70 0.45 20.34 -35.01
N GLU A 71 -0.53 20.35 -35.92
CA GLU A 71 -1.76 19.55 -35.77
C GLU A 71 -1.51 18.04 -35.66
N ILE A 72 -0.54 17.52 -36.42
CA ILE A 72 -0.24 16.08 -36.45
C ILE A 72 0.61 15.65 -35.24
N LEU A 73 1.67 16.40 -34.94
CA LEU A 73 2.61 16.01 -33.89
C LEU A 73 2.03 16.22 -32.49
N PHE A 74 1.08 17.12 -32.37
CA PHE A 74 0.61 17.61 -31.09
C PHE A 74 -0.15 16.59 -30.24
N PRO A 75 -1.18 15.88 -30.74
CA PRO A 75 -1.91 14.91 -29.92
C PRO A 75 -1.01 13.82 -29.33
N PRO A 76 -0.08 13.19 -30.09
CA PRO A 76 0.80 12.19 -29.52
C PRO A 76 1.84 12.78 -28.57
N ALA A 77 2.39 13.98 -28.86
CA ALA A 77 3.32 14.64 -27.95
C ALA A 77 2.64 15.00 -26.61
N PHE A 78 1.43 15.54 -26.64
CA PHE A 78 0.68 15.86 -25.44
C PHE A 78 0.41 14.63 -24.57
N LEU A 79 -0.03 13.53 -25.18
CA LEU A 79 -0.22 12.27 -24.48
C LEU A 79 1.07 11.74 -23.87
N PHE A 80 2.19 11.81 -24.61
CA PHE A 80 3.50 11.39 -24.14
C PHE A 80 3.97 12.17 -22.90
N PHE A 81 3.62 13.45 -22.79
CA PHE A 81 3.98 14.27 -21.62
C PHE A 81 3.02 14.11 -20.43
N ILE A 82 1.72 13.96 -20.68
CA ILE A 82 0.73 13.82 -19.59
C ILE A 82 0.77 12.43 -18.97
N PHE A 83 0.95 11.39 -19.78
CA PHE A 83 0.95 10.00 -19.32
C PHE A 83 1.93 9.70 -18.17
N PRO A 84 3.23 10.08 -18.22
CA PRO A 84 4.17 9.80 -17.14
C PRO A 84 3.84 10.61 -15.88
N ILE A 85 3.34 11.85 -16.01
CA ILE A 85 2.93 12.66 -14.86
C ILE A 85 1.74 12.02 -14.15
N PHE A 86 0.74 11.57 -14.93
CA PHE A 86 -0.43 10.90 -14.40
C PHE A 86 -0.05 9.55 -13.76
N SER A 87 0.78 8.76 -14.44
CA SER A 87 1.29 7.49 -13.92
C SER A 87 2.04 7.66 -12.60
N LEU A 88 2.93 8.67 -12.49
CA LEU A 88 3.67 8.95 -11.27
C LEU A 88 2.76 9.40 -10.11
N TYR A 89 1.74 10.21 -10.40
CA TYR A 89 0.75 10.65 -9.41
C TYR A 89 -0.03 9.47 -8.84
N ILE A 90 -0.55 8.61 -9.73
CA ILE A 90 -1.29 7.41 -9.34
C ILE A 90 -0.40 6.47 -8.52
N PHE A 91 0.83 6.23 -8.96
CA PHE A 91 1.81 5.43 -8.22
C PHE A 91 2.08 5.97 -6.81
N SER A 92 2.19 7.29 -6.64
CA SER A 92 2.39 7.90 -5.32
C SER A 92 1.21 7.66 -4.37
N ILE A 93 -0.02 7.67 -4.85
CA ILE A 93 -1.21 7.38 -4.02
C ILE A 93 -1.20 5.92 -3.59
N TYR A 94 -0.95 5.00 -4.51
CA TYR A 94 -0.88 3.57 -4.21
C TYR A 94 0.20 3.26 -3.18
N MET A 95 1.39 3.85 -3.31
CA MET A 95 2.48 3.64 -2.36
C MET A 95 2.15 4.14 -0.95
N LYS A 96 1.47 5.29 -0.82
CA LYS A 96 1.04 5.80 0.49
C LYS A 96 0.03 4.86 1.14
N GLN A 97 -0.96 4.40 0.38
CA GLN A 97 -1.98 3.48 0.90
C GLN A 97 -1.37 2.13 1.30
N ASP A 98 -0.43 1.59 0.52
CA ASP A 98 0.26 0.35 0.88
C ASP A 98 1.07 0.52 2.17
N PHE A 99 1.78 1.65 2.30
CA PHE A 99 2.56 1.95 3.49
C PHE A 99 1.69 2.12 4.75
N GLU A 100 0.60 2.88 4.66
CA GLU A 100 -0.35 3.07 5.77
C GLU A 100 -0.95 1.73 6.24
N LYS A 101 -1.38 0.87 5.31
CA LYS A 101 -1.89 -0.47 5.63
C LYS A 101 -0.86 -1.34 6.33
N ARG A 102 0.40 -1.31 5.87
CA ARG A 102 1.48 -2.08 6.51
C ARG A 102 1.72 -1.61 7.94
N MET A 103 1.75 -0.30 8.16
CA MET A 103 1.89 0.27 9.50
C MET A 103 0.76 -0.13 10.42
N GLU A 104 -0.50 -0.10 9.95
CA GLU A 104 -1.66 -0.49 10.74
C GLU A 104 -1.60 -1.98 11.13
N ILE A 105 -1.21 -2.86 10.22
CA ILE A 105 -1.04 -4.30 10.48
C ILE A 105 0.09 -4.53 11.50
N GLU A 106 1.24 -3.89 11.32
CA GLU A 106 2.38 -4.02 12.23
C GLU A 106 2.03 -3.53 13.63
N GLN A 107 1.35 -2.39 13.73
CA GLN A 107 0.94 -1.83 15.01
C GLN A 107 -0.12 -2.68 15.69
N SER A 108 -1.10 -3.20 14.94
CA SER A 108 -2.08 -4.16 15.45
C SER A 108 -1.41 -5.45 15.95
N LEU A 109 -0.39 -5.96 15.25
CA LEU A 109 0.38 -7.12 15.68
C LEU A 109 1.11 -6.86 17.00
N ILE A 110 1.79 -5.70 17.13
CA ILE A 110 2.49 -5.31 18.36
C ILE A 110 1.51 -5.19 19.53
N GLU A 111 0.36 -4.56 19.32
CA GLU A 111 -0.68 -4.43 20.34
C GLU A 111 -1.26 -5.78 20.76
N SER A 112 -1.53 -6.67 19.79
CA SER A 112 -1.99 -8.02 20.06
C SER A 112 -0.94 -8.87 20.79
N GLU A 113 0.34 -8.78 20.41
CA GLU A 113 1.43 -9.49 21.10
C GLU A 113 1.56 -9.00 22.54
N LYS A 114 1.54 -7.67 22.76
CA LYS A 114 1.59 -7.10 24.10
C LYS A 114 0.40 -7.53 24.94
N LYS A 115 -0.81 -7.54 24.37
CA LYS A 115 -2.01 -8.01 25.07
C LYS A 115 -1.91 -9.50 25.42
N PHE A 116 -1.43 -10.33 24.48
CA PHE A 116 -1.19 -11.74 24.74
C PHE A 116 -0.15 -11.96 25.84
N ARG A 117 0.98 -11.24 25.79
CA ARG A 117 2.03 -11.30 26.81
C ARG A 117 1.51 -10.92 28.18
N ASN A 118 0.78 -9.81 28.29
CA ASN A 118 0.22 -9.36 29.55
C ASN A 118 -0.78 -10.38 30.13
N LEU A 119 -1.74 -10.84 29.32
CA LEU A 119 -2.74 -11.82 29.76
C LEU A 119 -2.08 -13.14 30.19
N SER A 120 -1.16 -13.66 29.39
CA SER A 120 -0.48 -14.92 29.67
C SER A 120 0.47 -14.81 30.87
N GLU A 121 1.06 -13.64 31.15
CA GLU A 121 1.83 -13.44 32.38
C GLU A 121 0.94 -13.32 33.63
N GLU A 122 -0.27 -12.76 33.52
CA GLU A 122 -1.14 -12.53 34.68
C GLU A 122 -1.92 -13.76 35.14
N ILE A 123 -2.20 -14.72 34.26
CA ILE A 123 -2.92 -15.94 34.63
C ILE A 123 -2.10 -16.84 35.57
N ALA A 124 -2.79 -17.55 36.46
CA ALA A 124 -2.18 -18.45 37.46
C ALA A 124 -1.74 -19.81 36.88
N ASP A 125 -1.97 -20.06 35.60
CA ASP A 125 -1.55 -21.28 34.91
C ASP A 125 -0.21 -21.08 34.21
N GLY A 126 0.60 -22.14 34.14
CA GLY A 126 1.83 -22.15 33.36
C GLY A 126 1.53 -22.26 31.87
N VAL A 127 2.04 -21.32 31.06
CA VAL A 127 1.91 -21.35 29.59
C VAL A 127 3.28 -21.52 28.96
N ALA A 128 3.38 -22.43 27.97
CA ALA A 128 4.57 -22.63 27.16
C ALA A 128 4.19 -22.66 25.67
N VAL A 129 5.04 -22.06 24.83
CA VAL A 129 4.98 -22.17 23.36
C VAL A 129 6.09 -23.12 22.91
N ILE A 130 5.71 -24.18 22.20
CA ILE A 130 6.61 -25.24 21.75
C ILE A 130 6.62 -25.25 20.22
N ILE A 131 7.81 -25.19 19.62
CA ILE A 131 8.02 -25.26 18.17
C ILE A 131 9.12 -26.29 17.91
N ASP A 132 8.87 -27.23 17.01
CA ASP A 132 9.79 -28.35 16.70
C ASP A 132 10.24 -29.13 17.94
N GLY A 133 9.29 -29.38 18.85
CA GLY A 133 9.53 -30.07 20.12
C GLY A 133 10.36 -29.30 21.14
N LYS A 134 10.76 -28.06 20.83
CA LYS A 134 11.55 -27.19 21.71
C LYS A 134 10.71 -26.07 22.29
N ILE A 135 10.92 -25.78 23.58
CA ILE A 135 10.26 -24.66 24.24
C ILE A 135 10.86 -23.35 23.73
N LYS A 136 10.03 -22.52 23.08
CA LYS A 136 10.45 -21.21 22.53
C LYS A 136 10.13 -20.05 23.45
N TRP A 137 9.12 -20.21 24.31
CA TRP A 137 8.72 -19.19 25.25
C TRP A 137 7.89 -19.81 26.37
N VAL A 138 7.97 -19.24 27.58
CA VAL A 138 7.12 -19.59 28.73
C VAL A 138 6.68 -18.34 29.47
N ASN A 139 5.54 -18.37 30.15
CA ASN A 139 5.15 -17.29 31.07
C ASN A 139 5.89 -17.39 32.41
N LYS A 140 5.84 -16.34 33.25
CA LYS A 140 6.53 -16.30 34.55
C LYS A 140 6.03 -17.33 35.58
N ILE A 141 4.88 -17.95 35.34
CA ILE A 141 4.27 -18.93 36.25
C ILE A 141 4.76 -20.34 35.94
N PHE A 142 4.98 -20.69 34.67
CA PHE A 142 5.43 -22.02 34.27
C PHE A 142 6.71 -22.49 35.00
N PRO A 143 7.81 -21.72 35.08
CA PRO A 143 9.00 -22.15 35.82
C PRO A 143 8.71 -22.34 37.32
N LYS A 144 7.81 -21.54 37.90
CA LYS A 144 7.42 -21.64 39.32
C LYS A 144 6.63 -22.91 39.63
N ILE A 145 5.75 -23.32 38.73
CA ILE A 145 4.96 -24.55 38.87
C ILE A 145 5.86 -25.78 38.76
N PHE A 146 6.77 -25.79 37.78
CA PHE A 146 7.60 -26.96 37.48
C PHE A 146 8.97 -26.95 38.18
N GLY A 147 9.32 -25.88 38.90
CA GLY A 147 10.54 -25.79 39.71
C GLY A 147 11.83 -25.57 38.92
N PHE A 148 11.75 -24.98 37.73
CA PHE A 148 12.90 -24.68 36.87
C PHE A 148 13.17 -23.18 36.84
N GLU A 149 14.39 -22.77 36.45
CA GLU A 149 14.63 -21.38 36.06
C GLU A 149 14.28 -21.13 34.59
N TYR A 150 13.92 -19.88 34.25
CA TYR A 150 13.48 -19.49 32.90
C TYR A 150 14.53 -19.83 31.83
N ASP A 151 15.80 -19.52 32.10
CA ASP A 151 16.91 -19.74 31.16
C ASP A 151 17.21 -21.23 30.94
N GLU A 152 16.82 -22.09 31.88
CA GLU A 152 16.99 -23.53 31.76
C GLU A 152 15.91 -24.18 30.88
N LEU A 153 14.83 -23.47 30.56
CA LEU A 153 13.69 -24.00 29.81
C LEU A 153 13.78 -23.69 28.31
N LEU A 154 14.35 -22.55 27.94
CA LEU A 154 14.43 -22.13 26.54
C LEU A 154 15.27 -23.10 25.69
N ASP A 155 14.74 -23.42 24.51
CA ASP A 155 15.29 -24.37 23.53
C ASP A 155 15.49 -25.82 24.00
N LYS A 156 15.05 -26.16 25.22
CA LYS A 156 15.00 -27.55 25.66
C LYS A 156 13.87 -28.32 24.98
N ASN A 157 14.12 -29.60 24.75
CA ASN A 157 13.13 -30.53 24.24
C ASN A 157 12.10 -30.85 25.34
N ILE A 158 10.81 -30.75 25.01
CA ILE A 158 9.70 -30.92 25.96
C ILE A 158 9.64 -32.32 26.57
N ASP A 159 9.99 -33.37 25.81
CA ASP A 159 9.90 -34.76 26.26
C ASP A 159 10.92 -35.06 27.36
N SER A 160 12.12 -34.48 27.23
CA SER A 160 13.15 -34.56 28.27
C SER A 160 12.74 -33.87 29.57
N LEU A 161 11.89 -32.84 29.49
CA LEU A 161 11.41 -32.09 30.65
C LEU A 161 10.27 -32.84 31.34
N MET A 162 9.33 -33.39 30.56
CA MET A 162 8.21 -34.19 31.03
C MET A 162 8.65 -35.46 31.78
N GLN A 163 9.81 -36.04 31.41
CA GLN A 163 10.39 -37.18 32.13
C GLN A 163 10.94 -36.84 33.53
N GLN A 164 11.25 -35.56 33.78
CA GLN A 164 11.82 -35.09 35.06
C GLN A 164 10.73 -34.61 36.03
N VAL A 165 9.54 -34.29 35.54
CA VAL A 165 8.40 -33.90 36.36
C VAL A 165 7.73 -35.15 36.92
N PRO A 166 7.63 -35.33 38.25
CA PRO A 166 6.86 -36.42 38.82
C PRO A 166 5.39 -36.22 38.43
N LEU A 167 4.85 -37.08 37.56
CA LEU A 167 3.42 -37.09 37.30
C LEU A 167 2.69 -37.27 38.65
N PRO A 168 1.69 -36.44 39.00
CA PRO A 168 0.79 -36.80 40.08
C PRO A 168 0.22 -38.17 39.70
N LEU A 169 0.41 -39.16 40.58
CA LEU A 169 -0.09 -40.51 40.39
C LEU A 169 -1.56 -40.41 39.95
N HIS A 170 -1.85 -40.80 38.71
CA HIS A 170 -3.21 -40.91 38.24
C HIS A 170 -3.84 -42.03 39.09
N GLU A 171 -4.49 -41.66 40.19
CA GLU A 171 -4.98 -42.62 41.20
C GLU A 171 -6.23 -43.38 40.73
N ASN A 172 -6.62 -43.23 39.46
CA ASN A 172 -7.64 -44.05 38.85
C ASN A 172 -7.11 -44.69 37.56
N PRO A 173 -6.97 -46.02 37.50
CA PRO A 173 -6.61 -46.70 36.27
C PRO A 173 -7.69 -46.43 35.21
N VAL A 174 -7.24 -45.99 34.03
CA VAL A 174 -8.08 -45.91 32.83
C VAL A 174 -8.73 -47.29 32.62
N PRO A 175 -10.07 -47.39 32.51
CA PRO A 175 -10.70 -48.65 32.20
C PRO A 175 -10.17 -49.15 30.85
N GLN A 176 -9.46 -50.27 30.87
CA GLN A 176 -9.03 -50.98 29.66
C GLN A 176 -10.28 -51.56 28.97
N ASN A 177 -10.99 -50.72 28.21
CA ASN A 177 -11.94 -51.24 27.24
C ASN A 177 -11.16 -51.73 26.04
N ASN A 178 -10.93 -53.05 26.04
CA ASN A 178 -10.48 -53.82 24.91
C ASN A 178 -11.54 -53.74 23.79
N THR A 179 -11.36 -52.82 22.86
CA THR A 179 -11.85 -53.00 21.50
C THR A 179 -10.78 -52.48 20.55
N ALA A 180 -10.27 -53.42 19.77
CA ALA A 180 -9.38 -53.18 18.65
C ALA A 180 -9.98 -52.17 17.67
N ASP A 181 -9.08 -51.53 16.94
CA ASP A 181 -9.31 -50.68 15.77
C ASP A 181 -9.62 -49.21 16.09
N ASN A 182 -8.60 -48.35 15.98
CA ASN A 182 -8.48 -47.40 14.85
C ASN A 182 -7.44 -46.31 15.19
N GLN A 183 -6.61 -45.97 14.20
CA GLN A 183 -5.67 -44.84 14.27
C GLN A 183 -6.42 -43.56 14.61
N SER A 184 -6.22 -43.01 15.80
CA SER A 184 -6.88 -41.79 16.23
C SER A 184 -5.83 -40.74 16.55
N GLU A 185 -5.68 -39.78 15.64
CA GLU A 185 -5.03 -38.49 15.89
C GLU A 185 -5.49 -37.96 17.25
N THR A 186 -4.54 -37.73 18.16
CA THR A 186 -4.85 -37.14 19.47
C THR A 186 -5.14 -35.66 19.27
N ARG A 187 -6.38 -35.36 18.84
CA ARG A 187 -6.92 -34.01 18.74
C ARG A 187 -7.29 -33.54 20.14
N TYR A 188 -6.50 -32.63 20.70
CA TYR A 188 -6.87 -31.95 21.93
C TYR A 188 -7.95 -30.90 21.61
N GLU A 189 -9.22 -31.27 21.75
CA GLU A 189 -10.30 -30.29 21.86
C GLU A 189 -10.53 -29.98 23.34
N THR A 190 -10.51 -28.69 23.69
CA THR A 190 -11.07 -28.21 24.96
C THR A 190 -12.24 -27.30 24.64
N THR A 191 -13.42 -27.67 25.13
CA THR A 191 -14.67 -26.93 24.96
C THR A 191 -14.79 -25.93 26.11
N GLY A 192 -14.74 -24.64 25.80
CA GLY A 192 -15.03 -23.57 26.76
C GLY A 192 -16.54 -23.39 26.92
N PHE A 193 -17.06 -23.45 28.15
CA PHE A 193 -18.41 -23.01 28.46
C PHE A 193 -18.40 -21.49 28.70
N LEU A 194 -19.22 -20.76 27.94
CA LEU A 194 -19.61 -19.38 28.28
C LEU A 194 -20.48 -19.42 29.53
N LYS A 195 -20.17 -18.58 30.52
CA LYS A 195 -20.99 -18.34 31.69
C LYS A 195 -21.65 -16.96 31.53
N ASP A 196 -22.98 -16.96 31.60
CA ASP A 196 -23.90 -15.83 31.36
C ASP A 196 -23.53 -14.54 32.11
#